data_AF-A0A069PGV1-F1
#
_entry.id   AF-A0A069PGV1-F1
#
_cell.length_a   1.000
_cell.length_b   1.000
_cell.length_c   1.000
_cell.angle_alpha   90.00
_cell.angle_beta   90.00
_cell.angle_gamma   90.00
#
_symmetry.space_group_name_H-M   'P 1'
#
loop_
_entity.id
_entity.type
_entity.pdbx_description
1 polymer ?
#
loop_
_entity_poly.entity_id
_entity_poly.type
_entity_poly.pdbx_seq_one_letter_code
_entity_poly.pdbx_strand_id
1 'polypeptide(L)'
;MRRTAENKLKVVAVRIDPQIEQRLRLLAEVTGRKQSFFLQQMIESGIGAIEDTWLPPDILSQVRSGSVLVPQQALDITSDLFSGPFTSQEG
;
A
#
# COMPACT_ATOMS: atom_id res chain seq x y z
N MET A 1 10.58 34.57 4.23
CA MET A 1 10.99 33.15 4.22
C MET A 1 9.73 32.28 4.40
N ARG A 2 9.22 31.63 3.35
CA ARG A 2 8.08 30.69 3.44
C ARG A 2 8.64 29.27 3.32
N ARG A 3 8.66 28.51 4.42
CA ARG A 3 8.96 27.07 4.40
C ARG A 3 7.67 26.35 3.97
N THR A 4 7.56 26.02 2.69
CA THR A 4 6.53 25.09 2.22
C THR A 4 6.96 23.70 2.68
N ALA A 5 6.47 23.25 3.83
CA ALA A 5 6.61 21.85 4.21
C ALA A 5 5.67 21.06 3.28
N GLU A 6 6.22 20.55 2.19
CA GLU A 6 5.51 19.64 1.29
C GLU A 6 5.04 18.44 2.12
N ASN A 7 3.74 18.34 2.36
CA ASN A 7 3.18 17.21 3.06
C ASN A 7 3.24 15.99 2.12
N LYS A 8 4.36 15.26 2.16
CA LYS A 8 4.60 14.03 1.38
C LYS A 8 3.82 12.82 1.90
N LEU A 9 2.92 13.00 2.88
CA LEU A 9 2.12 11.90 3.43
C LEU A 9 0.99 11.57 2.45
N LYS A 10 0.90 10.30 2.05
CA LYS A 10 -0.23 9.77 1.26
C LYS A 10 -1.25 9.11 2.19
N VAL A 11 -2.53 9.35 1.93
CA VAL A 11 -3.62 8.67 2.64
C VAL A 11 -3.84 7.31 2.01
N VAL A 12 -3.78 6.26 2.83
CA VAL A 12 -4.05 4.88 2.41
C VAL A 12 -5.20 4.34 3.27
N ALA A 13 -6.30 3.94 2.62
CA ALA A 13 -7.41 3.27 3.27
C ALA A 13 -7.28 1.76 3.06
N VAL A 14 -7.25 1.00 4.15
CA VAL A 14 -7.09 -0.47 4.12
C VAL A 14 -8.26 -1.11 4.85
N ARG A 15 -8.82 -2.18 4.26
CA ARG A 15 -9.79 -3.03 4.95
C ARG A 15 -9.05 -4.01 5.84
N ILE A 16 -9.36 -3.98 7.13
CA ILE A 16 -8.79 -4.89 8.12
C ILE A 16 -9.90 -5.70 8.78
N ASP A 17 -9.53 -6.89 9.27
CA ASP A 17 -10.44 -7.72 10.05
C ASP A 17 -10.85 -6.99 11.35
N PRO A 18 -12.11 -7.10 11.80
CA PRO A 18 -12.58 -6.43 13.03
C PRO A 18 -11.77 -6.81 14.28
N GLN A 19 -11.19 -8.00 14.36
CA GLN A 19 -10.29 -8.36 15.47
C GLN A 19 -9.01 -7.53 15.46
N ILE A 20 -8.47 -7.20 14.29
CA ILE A 20 -7.29 -6.34 14.16
C ILE A 20 -7.64 -4.91 14.55
N GLU A 21 -8.81 -4.41 14.14
CA GLU A 21 -9.30 -3.08 14.55
C GLU A 21 -9.45 -2.97 16.07
N GLN A 22 -10.01 -3.98 16.71
CA GLN A 22 -10.17 -4.02 18.17
C GLN A 22 -8.82 -4.04 18.90
N ARG A 23 -7.84 -4.79 18.38
CA ARG A 23 -6.46 -4.80 18.93
C ARG A 23 -5.77 -3.46 18.77
N LEU A 24 -5.92 -2.81 17.61
CA LEU A 24 -5.38 -1.47 17.37
C LEU A 24 -6.03 -0.43 18.28
N ARG A 25 -7.34 -0.55 18.53
CA ARG A 25 -8.07 0.29 19.49
C ARG A 25 -7.52 0.13 20.89
N LEU A 26 -7.35 -1.09 21.36
CA LEU A 26 -6.79 -1.36 22.68
C LEU A 26 -5.37 -0.79 22.82
N LEU A 27 -4.51 -0.99 21.82
CA LEU A 27 -3.16 -0.41 21.80
C LEU A 27 -3.20 1.12 21.85
N ALA A 28 -4.10 1.74 21.10
CA ALA A 28 -4.35 3.19 21.11
C ALA A 28 -4.77 3.69 22.49
N GLU A 29 -5.74 3.04 23.13
CA GLU A 29 -6.23 3.39 24.46
C GLU A 29 -5.15 3.25 25.54
N VAL A 30 -4.40 2.15 25.54
CA VAL A 30 -3.37 1.88 26.56
C VAL A 30 -2.16 2.80 26.43
N THR A 31 -1.79 3.19 25.21
CA THR A 31 -0.61 4.05 24.97
C THR A 31 -0.94 5.53 24.85
N GLY A 32 -2.23 5.90 24.81
CA GLY A 32 -2.68 7.26 24.56
C GLY A 32 -2.40 7.78 23.15
N ARG A 33 -2.23 6.89 22.16
CA ARG A 33 -1.94 7.23 20.76
C ARG A 33 -3.13 6.94 19.86
N LYS A 34 -3.13 7.46 18.63
CA LYS A 34 -4.18 7.16 17.63
C LYS A 34 -3.94 5.80 16.97
N GLN A 35 -5.01 5.08 16.62
CA GLN A 35 -4.92 3.79 15.89
C GLN A 35 -4.10 3.91 14.60
N SER A 36 -4.24 5.02 13.88
CA SER A 36 -3.52 5.30 12.63
C SER A 36 -2.01 5.30 12.81
N PHE A 37 -1.50 5.66 13.99
CA PHE A 37 -0.07 5.63 14.29
C PHE A 37 0.48 4.20 14.26
N PHE A 38 -0.27 3.26 14.84
CA PHE A 38 0.12 1.85 14.87
C PHE A 38 0.03 1.19 13.50
N LEU A 39 -0.98 1.56 12.71
CA LEU A 39 -1.09 1.08 11.34
C LEU A 39 0.09 1.59 10.49
N GLN A 40 0.43 2.88 10.60
CA GLN A 40 1.59 3.45 9.92
C GLN A 40 2.88 2.76 10.36
N GLN A 41 3.11 2.61 11.66
CA GLN A 41 4.32 1.95 12.17
C GLN A 41 4.43 0.49 11.75
N MET A 42 3.31 -0.24 11.69
CA MET A 42 3.30 -1.62 11.20
C MET A 42 3.70 -1.69 9.72
N ILE A 43 3.25 -0.73 8.91
CA ILE A 43 3.63 -0.65 7.49
C ILE A 43 5.11 -0.25 7.37
N GLU A 44 5.56 0.80 8.07
CA GLU A 44 6.94 1.31 7.99
C GLU A 44 7.97 0.30 8.52
N SER A 45 7.66 -0.41 9.59
CA SER A 45 8.56 -1.44 10.15
C SER A 45 8.43 -2.79 9.44
N GLY A 46 7.25 -3.11 8.91
CA GLY A 46 6.96 -4.39 8.28
C GLY A 46 7.30 -4.47 6.80
N ILE A 47 7.46 -3.34 6.10
CA ILE A 47 7.66 -3.33 4.65
C ILE A 47 8.88 -4.15 4.23
N GLY A 48 10.02 -4.05 4.94
CA GLY A 48 11.22 -4.82 4.58
C GLY A 48 11.03 -6.33 4.73
N ALA A 49 10.32 -6.78 5.78
CA ALA A 49 10.02 -8.20 5.96
C ALA A 49 9.02 -8.73 4.92
N ILE A 50 8.05 -7.89 4.53
CA ILE A 50 7.10 -8.21 3.45
C ILE A 50 7.85 -8.28 2.12
N GLU A 51 8.76 -7.35 1.87
CA GLU A 51 9.59 -7.37 0.67
C GLU A 51 10.38 -8.68 0.59
N ASP A 52 11.08 -9.07 1.65
CA ASP A 52 11.86 -10.32 1.66
C ASP A 52 11.00 -11.59 1.51
N THR A 53 9.72 -11.53 1.90
CA THR A 53 8.78 -12.67 1.81
C THR A 53 8.15 -12.81 0.42
N TRP A 54 7.86 -11.68 -0.23
CA TRP A 54 7.04 -11.65 -1.46
C TRP A 54 7.81 -11.26 -2.72
N LEU A 55 8.99 -10.63 -2.60
CA LEU A 55 9.79 -10.25 -3.75
C LEU A 55 10.86 -11.32 -4.08
N PRO A 56 11.05 -11.65 -5.36
CA PRO A 56 12.22 -12.38 -5.82
C PRO A 56 13.53 -11.61 -5.51
N PRO A 57 14.65 -12.32 -5.31
CA PRO A 57 15.94 -11.71 -4.95
C PRO A 57 16.45 -10.69 -5.98
N ASP A 58 16.11 -10.87 -7.27
CA ASP A 58 16.42 -9.92 -8.35
C ASP A 58 15.70 -8.58 -8.20
N ILE A 59 14.47 -8.56 -7.65
CA ILE A 59 13.69 -7.33 -7.46
C ILE A 59 14.04 -6.68 -6.11
N LEU A 60 14.32 -7.49 -5.08
CA LEU A 60 14.79 -7.01 -3.77
C LEU A 60 16.02 -6.12 -3.88
N SER A 61 16.98 -6.52 -4.72
CA SER A 61 18.22 -5.76 -4.93
C SER A 61 17.97 -4.39 -5.57
N GLN A 62 16.95 -4.27 -6.43
CA GLN A 62 16.56 -2.99 -7.05
C GLN A 62 15.81 -2.07 -6.08
N VAL A 63 14.88 -2.61 -5.30
CA VAL A 63 14.12 -1.85 -4.30
C VAL A 63 15.06 -1.27 -3.24
N ARG A 64 16.00 -2.09 -2.75
CA ARG A 64 16.99 -1.69 -1.73
C ARG A 64 18.02 -0.68 -2.26
N SER A 65 18.24 -0.66 -3.58
CA SER A 65 19.10 0.32 -4.25
C SER A 65 18.37 1.65 -4.53
N GLY A 66 17.11 1.81 -4.14
CA GLY A 66 16.32 3.03 -4.37
C GLY A 66 15.87 3.23 -5.81
N SER A 67 16.19 2.28 -6.69
CA SER A 67 15.79 2.29 -8.09
C SER A 67 14.50 1.49 -8.22
N VAL A 68 13.40 2.05 -7.71
CA VAL A 68 12.08 1.42 -7.79
C VAL A 68 11.62 1.44 -9.26
N LEU A 69 12.05 0.45 -10.04
CA LEU A 69 11.33 0.04 -11.23
C LEU A 69 10.09 -0.69 -10.74
N VAL A 70 8.97 0.03 -10.64
CA VAL A 70 7.65 -0.60 -10.48
C VAL A 70 7.54 -1.62 -11.61
N PRO A 71 7.44 -2.93 -11.34
CA PRO A 71 7.25 -3.90 -12.39
C PRO A 71 5.92 -3.55 -13.09
N GLN A 72 6.00 -3.15 -14.37
CA GLN A 72 4.84 -2.79 -15.20
C GLN A 72 3.82 -3.94 -15.33
N GLN A 73 4.24 -5.14 -14.97
CA GLN A 73 3.54 -6.41 -15.10
C GLN A 73 2.29 -6.58 -14.21
N ALA A 74 2.00 -5.66 -13.27
CA ALA A 74 0.71 -5.66 -12.56
C ALA A 74 -0.40 -4.85 -13.28
N LEU A 75 -0.06 -4.01 -14.27
CA LEU A 75 -1.05 -3.20 -15.00
C LEU A 75 -1.72 -3.97 -16.15
N ASP A 76 -1.05 -4.98 -16.70
CA ASP A 76 -1.52 -5.70 -17.90
C ASP A 76 -2.67 -6.68 -17.63
N ILE A 77 -2.87 -7.13 -16.37
CA ILE A 77 -3.89 -8.15 -16.08
C ILE A 77 -5.31 -7.56 -16.07
N THR A 78 -5.46 -6.24 -15.84
CA THR A 78 -6.78 -5.58 -15.81
C THR A 78 -7.14 -4.84 -17.09
N SER A 79 -6.18 -4.57 -17.99
CA SER A 79 -6.48 -3.83 -19.22
C SER A 79 -7.26 -4.68 -20.23
N ASP A 80 -7.09 -6.00 -20.22
CA ASP A 80 -7.78 -6.88 -21.17
C ASP A 80 -9.22 -7.24 -20.76
N LEU A 81 -9.60 -6.99 -19.50
CA LEU A 81 -10.94 -7.32 -19.00
C LEU A 81 -11.99 -6.25 -19.34
N PHE A 82 -11.56 -5.04 -19.68
CA PHE A 82 -12.43 -3.91 -20.04
C PHE A 82 -12.36 -3.53 -21.52
N SER A 83 -11.54 -4.20 -22.33
CA SER A 83 -11.43 -3.96 -23.78
C SER A 83 -12.27 -4.94 -24.60
N GLY A 84 -13.49 -5.24 -24.15
CA GLY A 84 -14.51 -5.87 -24.99
C GLY A 84 -15.32 -4.79 -25.71
N PRO A 85 -15.43 -4.76 -27.04
CA PRO A 85 -16.32 -3.84 -27.72
C PRO A 85 -17.76 -4.26 -27.46
N PHE A 86 -18.43 -3.63 -26.50
CA PHE A 86 -19.89 -3.62 -26.46
C PHE A 86 -20.38 -2.76 -27.64
N THR A 87 -20.45 -3.36 -28.83
CA THR A 87 -21.25 -2.82 -29.92
C THR A 87 -22.71 -3.08 -29.59
N SER A 88 -23.39 -2.06 -29.07
CA SER A 88 -24.85 -1.98 -29.09
C SER A 88 -25.31 -2.08 -30.54
N GLN A 89 -25.92 -3.20 -30.90
CA GLN A 89 -26.70 -3.32 -32.12
C GLN A 89 -28.17 -3.24 -31.73
N GLU A 90 -28.75 -2.05 -31.92
CA GLU A 90 -30.20 -1.86 -31.94
C GLU A 90 -30.78 -2.63 -33.13
N GLY A 91 -31.92 -3.31 -32.90
CA GLY A 91 -32.74 -3.99 -33.88
C GLY A 91 -34.10 -4.30 -33.30
#